data_AF-A0A925C233-F1
#
_entry.id   AF-A0A925C233-F1
#
_cell.length_a   1.000
_cell.length_b   1.000
_cell.length_c   1.000
_cell.angle_alpha   90.00
_cell.angle_beta   90.00
_cell.angle_gamma   90.00
#
_symmetry.space_group_name_H-M   'P 1'
#
loop_
_entity.id
_entity.type
_entity.pdbx_description
1 polymer ?
#
loop_
_entity_poly.entity_id
_entity_poly.type
_entity_poly.pdbx_seq_one_letter_code
_entity_poly.pdbx_strand_id
1 'polypeptide(L)' 'VAALEKAKTFVGKGKPIMILMKTVMGKGVDFMEGSHEWHGIAPNDEQLAKALNQLPATLGDY' A
#
# COMPACT_ATOMS: atom_id res chain seq x y z
N VAL A 1 -9.25 8.82 -5.22
CA VAL A 1 -9.49 8.97 -6.68
C VAL A 1 -9.29 10.40 -7.19
N ALA A 2 -9.64 11.45 -6.43
CA ALA A 2 -9.57 12.84 -6.88
C ALA A 2 -8.22 13.30 -7.51
N ALA A 3 -7.07 12.87 -6.95
CA ALA A 3 -5.75 13.23 -7.48
C ALA A 3 -5.48 12.65 -8.88
N LEU A 4 -5.92 11.40 -9.13
CA LEU A 4 -5.78 10.75 -10.43
C LEU A 4 -6.67 11.41 -11.49
N GLU A 5 -7.92 11.72 -11.15
CA GLU A 5 -8.82 12.42 -12.09
C GLU A 5 -8.27 13.81 -12.45
N LYS A 6 -7.74 14.54 -11.46
CA LYS A 6 -7.06 15.81 -11.72
C LYS A 6 -5.84 15.62 -12.64
N ALA A 7 -5.00 14.62 -12.39
CA ALA A 7 -3.83 14.31 -13.21
C ALA A 7 -4.20 14.06 -14.68
N LYS A 8 -5.29 13.32 -14.95
CA LYS A 8 -5.78 13.04 -16.31
C LYS A 8 -6.04 14.32 -17.12
N THR A 9 -6.48 15.42 -16.48
CA THR A 9 -6.72 16.71 -17.15
C THR A 9 -5.44 17.42 -17.64
N PHE A 10 -4.25 16.96 -17.23
CA PHE A 10 -2.96 17.51 -17.63
C PHE A 10 -2.25 16.66 -18.71
N VAL A 11 -2.83 15.53 -19.12
CA VAL A 11 -2.27 14.66 -20.17
C VAL A 11 -2.15 15.42 -21.49
N GLY A 12 -1.10 15.13 -22.26
CA GLY A 12 -0.88 15.73 -23.59
C GLY A 12 -0.30 17.14 -23.58
N LYS A 13 0.02 17.71 -22.41
CA LYS A 13 0.54 19.09 -22.27
C LYS A 13 2.08 19.19 -22.25
N GLY A 14 2.77 18.18 -22.79
CA GLY A 14 4.23 18.19 -22.96
C GLY A 14 5.06 18.15 -21.66
N LYS A 15 4.44 17.83 -20.52
CA LYS A 15 5.13 17.66 -19.22
C LYS A 15 4.71 16.36 -18.54
N PRO A 16 5.64 15.63 -17.90
CA PRO A 16 5.30 14.46 -17.10
C PRO A 16 4.49 14.87 -15.85
N ILE A 17 3.70 13.93 -15.35
CA ILE A 17 2.84 14.14 -14.17
C ILE A 17 3.25 13.13 -13.11
N MET A 18 3.49 13.61 -11.89
CA MET A 18 3.83 12.79 -10.74
C MET A 18 2.78 12.98 -9.64
N ILE A 19 2.29 11.88 -9.07
CA ILE A 19 1.42 11.91 -7.90
C ILE A 19 2.27 11.47 -6.71
N LEU A 20 2.61 12.43 -5.83
CA LEU A 20 3.35 12.14 -4.62
C LEU A 20 2.38 11.60 -3.56
N MET A 21 2.42 10.30 -3.33
CA MET A 21 1.55 9.62 -2.36
C MET A 21 2.25 9.51 -1.02
N LYS A 22 1.63 10.07 0.03
CA LYS A 22 2.04 9.78 1.41
C LYS A 22 1.45 8.43 1.82
N THR A 23 2.32 7.48 2.13
CA THR A 23 1.95 6.12 2.54
C THR A 23 2.60 5.75 3.87
N VAL A 24 2.20 4.61 4.43
CA VAL A 24 2.84 3.98 5.60
C VAL A 24 3.33 2.61 5.17
N MET A 25 4.62 2.34 5.35
CA MET A 25 5.19 1.00 5.10
C MET A 25 4.51 -0.01 6.01
N GLY A 26 4.15 -1.20 5.50
CA GLY A 26 3.48 -2.23 6.31
C GLY A 26 2.04 -1.90 6.74
N LYS A 27 1.37 -0.92 6.08
CA LYS A 27 0.00 -0.48 6.42
C LYS A 27 -0.96 -1.68 6.55
N GLY A 28 -1.67 -1.74 7.68
CA GLY A 28 -2.67 -2.76 8.00
C GLY A 28 -2.18 -3.86 8.93
N VAL A 29 -0.88 -3.91 9.25
CA VAL A 29 -0.31 -4.93 10.15
C VAL A 29 0.51 -4.24 11.24
N ASP A 30 0.05 -4.32 12.49
CA ASP A 30 0.58 -3.63 13.67
C ASP A 30 2.11 -3.73 13.84
N PHE A 31 2.67 -4.93 13.66
CA PHE A 31 4.09 -5.19 13.84
C PHE A 31 4.95 -4.82 12.62
N MET A 32 4.31 -4.54 11.48
CA MET A 32 5.00 -4.11 10.25
C MET A 32 4.89 -2.61 10.01
N GLU A 33 3.83 -1.96 10.51
CA GLU A 33 3.57 -0.54 10.24
C GLU A 33 4.73 0.37 10.66
N GLY A 34 5.30 1.09 9.69
CA GLY A 34 6.36 2.08 9.92
C GLY A 34 7.73 1.51 10.26
N SER A 35 7.92 0.19 10.18
CA SER A 35 9.20 -0.46 10.50
C SER A 35 9.99 -0.86 9.25
N HIS A 36 11.27 -0.45 9.18
CA HIS A 36 12.16 -0.81 8.09
C HIS A 36 12.58 -2.29 8.10
N GLU A 37 12.45 -2.96 9.24
CA GLU A 37 12.79 -4.38 9.42
C GLU A 37 12.01 -5.25 8.42
N TRP A 38 10.77 -4.87 8.14
CA TRP A 38 9.87 -5.60 7.26
C TRP A 38 10.00 -5.22 5.77
N HIS A 39 11.07 -4.51 5.37
CA HIS A 39 11.27 -4.16 3.96
C HIS A 39 11.54 -5.38 3.06
N GLY A 40 12.22 -6.40 3.58
CA GLY A 40 12.61 -7.59 2.81
C GLY A 40 12.59 -8.89 3.60
N ILE A 41 12.01 -8.89 4.80
CA ILE A 41 11.88 -10.07 5.66
C ILE A 41 10.50 -10.67 5.46
N ALA A 42 10.45 -11.95 5.13
CA ALA A 42 9.20 -12.69 5.02
C ALA A 42 8.66 -13.03 6.43
N PRO A 43 7.35 -12.91 6.68
CA PRO A 43 6.74 -13.39 7.92
C PRO A 43 6.81 -14.92 7.99
N ASN A 44 7.00 -15.46 9.19
CA ASN A 44 6.79 -16.88 9.47
C ASN A 44 5.28 -17.22 9.54
N ASP A 45 4.94 -18.49 9.74
CA ASP A 45 3.56 -18.96 9.72
C ASP A 45 2.66 -18.30 10.79
N GLU A 46 3.20 -18.07 12.00
CA GLU A 46 2.46 -17.40 13.08
C GLU A 46 2.20 -15.92 12.75
N GLN A 47 3.22 -15.25 12.23
CA GLN A 47 3.15 -13.85 11.79
C GLN A 47 2.21 -13.68 10.60
N LEU A 48 2.20 -14.63 9.66
CA LEU A 48 1.27 -14.67 8.54
C LEU A 48 -0.17 -14.75 9.04
N ALA A 49 -0.47 -15.72 9.91
CA ALA A 49 -1.82 -15.87 10.48
C ALA A 49 -2.24 -14.59 11.24
N LYS A 50 -1.33 -13.99 12.01
CA LYS A 50 -1.59 -12.73 12.72
C LYS A 50 -1.83 -11.56 11.75
N ALA A 51 -1.07 -11.45 10.67
CA ALA A 51 -1.22 -10.39 9.69
C ALA A 51 -2.55 -10.52 8.92
N LEU A 52 -2.90 -11.73 8.47
CA LEU A 52 -4.16 -11.97 7.76
C LEU A 52 -5.39 -11.65 8.62
N ASN A 53 -5.33 -11.94 9.93
CA ASN A 53 -6.41 -11.58 10.86
C ASN A 53 -6.58 -10.06 11.05
N GLN A 54 -5.56 -9.25 10.75
CA GLN A 54 -5.64 -7.78 10.83
C GLN A 54 -6.13 -7.14 9.54
N LEU A 55 -6.02 -7.84 8.42
CA LEU A 55 -6.43 -7.34 7.12
C LEU A 55 -7.92 -7.67 6.88
N PRO A 56 -8.72 -6.71 6.41
CA PRO A 56 -10.09 -6.99 6.03
C PRO A 56 -10.10 -7.95 4.85
N ALA A 57 -10.67 -9.14 5.02
CA ALA A 57 -10.88 -10.07 3.93
C ALA A 57 -11.93 -9.51 2.95
N THR A 58 -11.61 -9.46 1.67
CA THR A 58 -12.55 -9.17 0.60
C THR A 58 -12.86 -10.43 -0.20
N LEU A 59 -14.07 -10.50 -0.76
CA LEU A 59 -14.55 -11.65 -1.56
C LEU A 59 -13.73 -11.94 -2.83
N GLY A 60 -12.73 -11.11 -3.16
CA GLY A 60 -11.85 -11.27 -4.33
C GLY A 60 -10.37 -11.41 -3.99
N ASP A 61 -10.02 -11.71 -2.73
CA ASP A 61 -8.62 -11.89 -2.31
C ASP A 61 -8.07 -13.29 -2.64
N TYR A 62 -8.90 -14.17 -3.23
CA TYR A 62 -8.57 -15.47 -3.81
C TYR A 62 -9.13 -15.57 -5.24
#